data_AF-A0A6I6JRR7-F1
#
_entry.id   AF-A0A6I6JRR7-F1
#
_cell.length_a   1.000
_cell.length_b   1.000
_cell.length_c   1.000
_cell.angle_alpha   90.00
_cell.angle_beta   90.00
_cell.angle_gamma   90.00
#
_symmetry.space_group_name_H-M   'P 1'
#
loop_
_entity.id
_entity.type
_entity.pdbx_description
1 polymer ?
#
loop_
_entity_poly.entity_id
_entity_poly.type
_entity_poly.pdbx_seq_one_letter_code
_entity_poly.pdbx_strand_id
1 'polypeptide(L)'
;MKVKIFLFAVIQLSVVHICAQSLEESLGGIETNFQFFSNNIDLKVTDQFIIKRAEKKASASTNYSANSAYGYGYGYQSFHLEFVTKEYYTIEEVEHKGRYSDKIELTFYNSDDIALATHTLDYSVVDLSYNISSDEIQFFYSIDLLGIPIVLLNKTAKINFIKKVSNKK
;
A
#
# COMPACT_ATOMS: atom_id res chain seq x y z
N MET A 1 -41.97 -41.86 8.48
CA MET A 1 -41.88 -40.68 7.58
C MET A 1 -41.34 -39.42 8.27
N LYS A 2 -41.77 -39.09 9.50
CA LYS A 2 -41.39 -37.85 10.21
C LYS A 2 -39.88 -37.67 10.50
N VAL A 3 -39.15 -38.76 10.77
CA VAL A 3 -37.70 -38.72 11.07
C VAL A 3 -36.84 -38.39 9.84
N LYS A 4 -37.25 -38.83 8.64
CA LYS A 4 -36.52 -38.54 7.39
C LYS A 4 -36.62 -37.06 6.98
N ILE A 5 -37.74 -36.40 7.30
CA ILE A 5 -37.95 -34.98 7.02
C ILE A 5 -37.09 -34.12 7.96
N PHE A 6 -36.96 -34.53 9.22
CA PHE A 6 -36.13 -33.82 10.20
C PHE A 6 -34.64 -33.87 9.85
N LEU A 7 -34.15 -35.02 9.38
CA LEU A 7 -32.75 -35.18 8.95
C LEU A 7 -32.41 -34.29 7.73
N PHE A 8 -33.36 -34.12 6.82
CA PHE A 8 -33.20 -33.27 5.63
C PHE A 8 -33.13 -31.78 5.99
N ALA A 9 -33.88 -31.34 7.00
CA ALA A 9 -33.85 -29.96 7.49
C ALA A 9 -32.51 -29.61 8.18
N VAL A 10 -31.93 -30.55 8.95
CA VAL A 10 -30.62 -30.34 9.60
C VAL A 10 -29.48 -30.29 8.59
N ILE A 11 -29.56 -31.05 7.49
CA ILE A 11 -28.57 -31.02 6.40
C ILE A 11 -28.65 -29.73 5.59
N GLN A 12 -29.83 -29.12 5.43
CA GLN A 12 -29.94 -27.83 4.73
C GLN A 12 -29.44 -26.64 5.56
N LEU A 13 -29.51 -26.72 6.89
CA LEU A 13 -29.02 -25.66 7.78
C LEU A 13 -27.49 -25.54 7.82
N SER A 14 -26.75 -26.58 7.42
CA SER A 14 -25.28 -26.57 7.40
C SER A 14 -24.65 -26.13 6.07
N VAL A 15 -25.44 -25.90 5.01
CA VAL A 15 -24.90 -25.51 3.67
C VAL A 15 -24.79 -23.99 3.48
N VAL A 16 -25.29 -23.18 4.42
CA VAL A 16 -25.42 -21.72 4.23
C VAL A 16 -24.45 -20.94 5.13
N HIS A 17 -23.18 -21.33 5.14
CA HIS A 17 -22.09 -20.43 5.56
C HIS A 17 -21.18 -20.22 4.34
N ILE A 18 -21.76 -19.66 3.28
CA ILE A 18 -20.97 -19.02 2.23
C ILE A 18 -20.46 -17.73 2.89
N CYS A 19 -19.35 -17.83 3.62
CA CYS A 19 -18.60 -16.64 4.01
C CYS A 19 -18.24 -15.96 2.70
N ALA A 20 -18.88 -14.83 2.42
CA ALA A 20 -18.48 -13.97 1.32
C ALA A 20 -17.05 -13.52 1.62
N GLN A 21 -16.08 -14.20 1.00
CA GLN A 21 -14.67 -13.84 1.09
C GLN A 21 -14.56 -12.37 0.70
N SER A 22 -13.86 -11.58 1.52
CA SER A 22 -13.70 -10.16 1.21
C SER A 22 -12.95 -10.02 -0.13
N LEU A 23 -13.15 -8.92 -0.85
CA LEU A 23 -12.44 -8.70 -2.12
C LEU A 23 -10.92 -8.76 -1.91
N GLU A 24 -10.43 -8.20 -0.81
CA GLU A 24 -9.04 -8.28 -0.38
C GLU A 24 -8.58 -9.74 -0.21
N GLU A 25 -9.31 -10.54 0.58
CA GLU A 25 -8.98 -11.95 0.81
C GLU A 25 -8.96 -12.74 -0.51
N SER A 26 -9.88 -12.44 -1.43
CA SER A 26 -9.95 -13.10 -2.75
C SER A 26 -8.75 -12.77 -3.63
N LEU A 27 -8.15 -11.60 -3.43
CA LEU A 27 -6.96 -11.13 -4.15
C LEU A 27 -5.65 -11.49 -3.41
N GLY A 28 -5.73 -12.18 -2.27
CA GLY A 28 -4.57 -12.52 -1.46
C GLY A 28 -3.96 -11.33 -0.74
N GLY A 29 -4.78 -10.33 -0.39
CA GLY A 29 -4.39 -9.28 0.53
C GLY A 29 -4.19 -9.83 1.95
N ILE A 30 -3.27 -9.22 2.67
CA ILE A 30 -2.93 -9.54 4.05
C ILE A 30 -3.19 -8.28 4.88
N GLU A 31 -4.21 -8.32 5.72
CA GLU A 31 -4.52 -7.26 6.67
C GLU A 31 -3.31 -6.97 7.57
N THR A 32 -3.04 -5.68 7.81
CA THR A 32 -1.97 -5.22 8.69
C THR A 32 -2.53 -4.38 9.83
N ASN A 33 -1.70 -4.07 10.82
CA ASN A 33 -2.09 -3.28 11.98
C ASN A 33 -1.03 -2.24 12.36
N PHE A 34 -0.31 -1.72 11.37
CA PHE A 34 0.66 -0.66 11.58
C PHE A 34 -0.01 0.62 12.04
N GLN A 35 0.62 1.31 12.97
CA GLN A 35 0.30 2.70 13.24
C GLN A 35 0.98 3.59 12.21
N PHE A 36 0.24 4.51 11.62
CA PHE A 36 0.78 5.41 10.62
C PHE A 36 0.88 6.82 11.19
N PHE A 37 2.06 7.41 11.05
CA PHE A 37 2.32 8.78 11.41
C PHE A 37 2.85 9.54 10.21
N SER A 38 2.64 10.85 10.21
CA SER A 38 3.41 11.77 9.40
C SER A 38 4.04 12.82 10.31
N ASN A 39 5.34 12.68 10.55
CA ASN A 39 6.05 13.32 11.65
C ASN A 39 5.41 12.96 13.00
N ASN A 40 4.69 13.91 13.61
CA ASN A 40 4.05 13.76 14.91
C ASN A 40 2.51 13.69 14.80
N ILE A 41 1.99 13.60 13.58
CA ILE A 41 0.54 13.53 13.32
C ILE A 41 0.18 12.06 13.11
N ASP A 42 -0.67 11.53 13.98
CA ASP A 42 -1.30 10.22 13.76
C ASP A 42 -2.26 10.33 12.58
N LEU A 43 -2.05 9.51 11.56
CA LEU A 43 -2.89 9.50 10.36
C LEU A 43 -4.23 8.78 10.59
N LYS A 44 -4.45 8.13 11.73
CA LYS A 44 -5.73 7.46 12.06
C LYS A 44 -6.21 6.54 10.92
N VAL A 45 -5.32 5.64 10.50
CA VAL A 45 -5.60 4.70 9.41
C VAL A 45 -6.74 3.75 9.82
N THR A 46 -7.75 3.62 8.97
CA THR A 46 -8.94 2.79 9.24
C THR A 46 -8.82 1.40 8.65
N ASP A 47 -8.30 1.30 7.44
CA ASP A 47 -8.16 0.07 6.67
C ASP A 47 -6.73 0.02 6.16
N GLN A 48 -6.08 -1.15 6.27
CA GLN A 48 -4.72 -1.34 5.79
C GLN A 48 -4.44 -2.79 5.43
N PHE A 49 -3.78 -3.00 4.31
CA PHE A 49 -3.42 -4.33 3.85
C PHE A 49 -2.22 -4.29 2.92
N ILE A 50 -1.52 -5.41 2.87
CA ILE A 50 -0.49 -5.67 1.85
C ILE A 50 -1.13 -6.55 0.79
N ILE A 51 -1.19 -6.06 -0.44
CA ILE A 51 -1.74 -6.81 -1.57
C ILE A 51 -0.67 -7.05 -2.64
N LYS A 52 -0.69 -8.26 -3.20
CA LYS A 52 0.12 -8.60 -4.36
C LYS A 52 -0.53 -8.05 -5.62
N ARG A 53 0.20 -7.25 -6.39
CA ARG A 53 -0.25 -6.73 -7.70
C ARG A 53 0.55 -7.34 -8.85
N ALA A 54 -0.08 -7.41 -10.02
CA ALA A 54 0.50 -8.00 -11.22
C ALA A 54 1.57 -7.10 -11.85
N GLU A 55 2.41 -7.74 -12.66
CA GLU A 55 3.66 -7.21 -13.20
C GLU A 55 3.48 -5.93 -14.04
N LYS A 56 4.07 -4.82 -13.60
CA LYS A 56 4.34 -3.70 -14.52
C LYS A 56 5.36 -4.19 -15.54
N LYS A 57 4.98 -4.21 -16.82
CA LYS A 57 5.98 -4.26 -17.91
C LYS A 57 6.88 -3.05 -17.75
N ALA A 58 8.12 -3.26 -17.32
CA ALA A 58 9.14 -2.24 -17.35
C ALA A 58 9.32 -1.80 -18.82
N SER A 59 8.63 -0.73 -19.20
CA SER A 59 8.89 -0.08 -20.48
C SER A 59 10.24 0.60 -20.31
N ALA A 60 11.29 0.00 -20.88
CA ALA A 60 12.58 0.67 -20.99
C ALA A 60 12.31 2.06 -21.58
N SER A 61 12.66 3.10 -20.83
CA SER A 61 12.43 4.48 -21.26
C SER A 61 13.15 4.68 -22.60
N THR A 62 12.39 4.80 -23.68
CA THR A 62 12.90 5.12 -25.01
C THR A 62 13.28 6.59 -25.06
N ASN A 63 14.40 6.94 -24.44
CA ASN A 63 15.08 8.23 -24.64
C ASN A 63 16.38 8.06 -25.43
N TYR A 64 16.53 6.95 -26.15
CA TYR A 64 17.57 6.80 -27.17
C TYR A 64 16.93 6.41 -28.48
N SER A 65 17.06 7.34 -29.43
CA SER A 65 17.10 7.22 -30.88
C SER A 65 16.43 6.00 -31.52
N ALA A 66 15.49 6.29 -32.41
CA ALA A 66 14.92 5.42 -33.42
C ALA A 66 15.92 4.37 -33.97
N ASN A 67 15.93 3.18 -33.37
CA ASN A 67 16.00 1.88 -34.01
C ASN A 67 16.23 0.79 -32.96
N SER A 68 15.27 -0.13 -32.86
CA SER A 68 15.44 -1.48 -32.33
C SER A 68 15.93 -1.60 -30.86
N ALA A 69 15.00 -1.48 -29.92
CA ALA A 69 15.16 -2.07 -28.59
C ALA A 69 13.88 -2.85 -28.21
N TYR A 70 13.79 -4.09 -28.69
CA TYR A 70 12.86 -5.09 -28.13
C TYR A 70 13.43 -5.57 -26.80
N GLY A 71 13.14 -4.85 -25.71
CA GLY A 71 13.46 -5.28 -24.36
C GLY A 71 12.40 -6.25 -23.85
N TYR A 72 12.76 -7.53 -23.70
CA TYR A 72 11.97 -8.48 -22.92
C TYR A 72 12.09 -8.10 -21.45
N GLY A 73 11.09 -7.39 -20.92
CA GLY A 73 11.00 -7.11 -19.49
C GLY A 73 10.55 -8.36 -18.75
N TYR A 74 11.39 -8.90 -17.87
CA TYR A 74 10.96 -9.82 -16.83
C TYR A 74 9.89 -9.10 -16.01
N GLY A 75 8.69 -9.66 -15.96
CA GLY A 75 7.68 -9.08 -15.11
C GLY A 75 8.07 -9.25 -13.64
N TYR A 76 7.82 -8.20 -12.86
CA TYR A 76 8.11 -8.18 -11.45
C TYR A 76 6.79 -8.18 -10.68
N GLN A 77 6.61 -9.15 -9.78
CA GLN A 77 5.49 -9.14 -8.86
C GLN A 77 5.72 -8.05 -7.81
N SER A 78 4.90 -6.99 -7.82
CA SER A 78 4.96 -5.93 -6.82
C SER A 78 4.03 -6.24 -5.65
N PHE A 79 4.46 -5.84 -4.46
CA PHE A 79 3.62 -5.81 -3.28
C PHE A 79 3.30 -4.35 -2.98
N HIS A 80 2.05 -4.07 -2.69
CA HIS A 80 1.59 -2.73 -2.39
C HIS A 80 1.08 -2.67 -0.97
N LEU A 81 1.52 -1.66 -0.23
CA LEU A 81 0.89 -1.27 1.03
C LEU A 81 -0.25 -0.32 0.70
N GLU A 82 -1.48 -0.75 0.94
CA GLU A 82 -2.67 0.07 0.75
C GLU A 82 -3.26 0.44 2.09
N PHE A 83 -3.67 1.70 2.23
CA PHE A 83 -4.32 2.16 3.45
C PHE A 83 -5.22 3.36 3.22
N VAL A 84 -6.18 3.53 4.13
CA VAL A 84 -7.16 4.63 4.12
C VAL A 84 -6.97 5.50 5.35
N THR A 85 -6.97 6.82 5.16
CA THR A 85 -6.85 7.82 6.24
C THR A 85 -7.75 9.03 5.98
N LYS A 86 -8.14 9.73 7.06
CA LYS A 86 -8.83 11.03 7.01
C LYS A 86 -7.88 12.22 7.14
N GLU A 87 -6.63 11.99 7.53
CA GLU A 87 -5.63 13.02 7.77
C GLU A 87 -4.64 13.09 6.60
N TYR A 88 -4.18 14.29 6.27
CA TYR A 88 -3.19 14.48 5.20
C TYR A 88 -1.76 14.37 5.74
N TYR A 89 -0.84 13.85 4.92
CA TYR A 89 0.56 13.79 5.30
C TYR A 89 1.20 15.18 5.39
N THR A 90 2.26 15.27 6.18
CA THR A 90 3.14 16.44 6.23
C THR A 90 4.04 16.48 5.00
N ILE A 91 4.21 17.69 4.45
CA ILE A 91 5.17 17.99 3.41
C ILE A 91 6.39 18.65 4.04
N GLU A 92 7.56 18.11 3.75
CA GLU A 92 8.85 18.70 4.10
C GLU A 92 9.50 19.26 2.84
N GLU A 93 9.84 20.55 2.86
CA GLU A 93 10.62 21.15 1.79
C GLU A 93 12.10 20.84 2.00
N VAL A 94 12.73 20.23 1.01
CA VAL A 94 14.17 19.92 1.03
C VAL A 94 14.89 20.68 -0.06
N GLU A 95 16.03 21.27 0.30
CA GLU A 95 16.96 21.84 -0.67
C GLU A 95 17.56 20.71 -1.51
N HIS A 96 17.36 20.78 -2.83
CA HIS A 96 17.89 19.76 -3.74
C HIS A 96 18.80 20.37 -4.81
N LYS A 97 19.97 19.77 -4.99
CA LYS A 97 20.90 20.08 -6.08
C LYS A 97 20.75 19.02 -7.17
N GLY A 98 19.88 19.26 -8.16
CA GLY A 98 19.72 18.33 -9.29
C GLY A 98 18.32 18.29 -9.88
N ARG A 99 17.99 17.17 -10.56
CA ARG A 99 16.70 16.99 -11.22
C ARG A 99 15.60 16.88 -10.16
N TYR A 100 14.64 17.81 -10.22
CA TYR A 100 13.47 17.87 -9.34
C TYR A 100 12.66 16.58 -9.43
N SER A 101 12.56 15.85 -8.32
CA SER A 101 11.59 14.77 -8.16
C SER A 101 11.15 14.74 -6.70
N ASP A 102 9.85 14.80 -6.48
CA ASP A 102 9.28 14.60 -5.15
C ASP A 102 9.68 13.20 -4.65
N LYS A 103 9.98 13.09 -3.37
CA LYS A 103 10.31 11.83 -2.71
C LYS A 103 9.31 11.55 -1.60
N ILE A 104 9.21 10.28 -1.23
CA ILE A 104 8.67 9.89 0.07
C ILE A 104 9.80 9.34 0.93
N GLU A 105 9.72 9.61 2.23
CA GLU A 105 10.52 8.92 3.23
C GLU A 105 9.59 8.06 4.09
N LEU A 106 9.93 6.78 4.17
CA LEU A 106 9.27 5.79 5.01
C LEU A 106 10.25 5.35 6.09
N THR A 107 9.93 5.61 7.34
CA THR A 107 10.70 5.08 8.47
C THR A 107 9.87 4.07 9.24
N PHE A 108 10.39 2.86 9.37
CA PHE A 108 9.75 1.72 10.01
C PHE A 108 10.28 1.59 11.44
N TYR A 109 9.39 1.43 12.41
CA TYR A 109 9.72 1.28 13.83
C TYR A 109 9.12 -0.01 14.37
N ASN A 110 9.80 -0.62 15.35
CA ASN A 110 9.23 -1.71 16.14
C ASN A 110 8.28 -1.16 17.22
N SER A 111 7.75 -2.05 18.07
CA SER A 111 6.86 -1.71 19.19
C SER A 111 7.51 -0.88 20.30
N ASP A 112 8.84 -0.85 20.37
CA ASP A 112 9.62 -0.11 21.37
C ASP A 112 10.06 1.27 20.85
N ASP A 113 9.46 1.74 19.74
CA ASP A 113 9.81 2.98 19.04
C ASP A 113 11.25 3.04 18.50
N ILE A 114 11.90 1.89 18.33
CA ILE A 114 13.23 1.79 17.73
C ILE A 114 13.10 1.75 16.20
N ALA A 115 13.77 2.66 15.51
CA ALA A 115 13.82 2.67 14.05
C ALA A 115 14.54 1.42 13.53
N LEU A 116 13.86 0.65 12.69
CA LEU A 116 14.35 -0.57 12.04
C LEU A 116 15.04 -0.25 10.71
N ALA A 117 14.44 0.62 9.91
CA ALA A 117 14.98 1.07 8.63
C ALA A 117 14.29 2.36 8.16
N THR A 118 14.99 3.14 7.33
CA THR A 118 14.45 4.29 6.60
C THR A 118 14.71 4.09 5.12
N HIS A 119 13.66 4.27 4.31
CA HIS A 119 13.71 4.19 2.86
C HIS A 119 13.25 5.51 2.25
N THR A 120 14.06 6.09 1.37
CA THR A 120 13.67 7.23 0.55
C THR A 120 13.36 6.75 -0.86
N LEU A 121 12.09 6.88 -1.28
CA LEU A 121 11.61 6.41 -2.58
C LEU A 121 11.17 7.59 -3.43
N ASP A 122 11.14 7.38 -4.75
CA ASP A 122 10.53 8.34 -5.66
C ASP A 122 9.02 8.43 -5.43
N TYR A 123 8.43 9.62 -5.43
CA TYR A 123 6.99 9.77 -5.21
C TYR A 123 6.14 9.06 -6.28
N SER A 124 6.70 8.73 -7.44
CA SER A 124 6.02 7.94 -8.48
C SER A 124 5.62 6.52 -8.07
N VAL A 125 6.09 6.03 -6.91
CA VAL A 125 5.65 4.74 -6.33
C VAL A 125 4.37 4.86 -5.50
N VAL A 126 3.86 6.08 -5.30
CA VAL A 126 2.65 6.36 -4.51
C VAL A 126 1.51 6.73 -5.44
N ASP A 127 0.46 5.93 -5.42
CA ASP A 127 -0.83 6.30 -5.96
C ASP A 127 -1.71 6.85 -4.82
N LEU A 128 -2.24 8.06 -5.00
CA LEU A 128 -3.16 8.71 -4.06
C LEU A 128 -4.47 9.02 -4.79
N SER A 129 -5.59 8.54 -4.25
CA SER A 129 -6.94 8.90 -4.69
C SER A 129 -7.74 9.48 -3.53
N TYR A 130 -8.56 10.50 -3.80
CA TYR A 130 -9.46 11.10 -2.83
C TYR A 130 -10.59 11.84 -3.55
N ASN A 131 -11.72 12.02 -2.86
CA ASN A 131 -12.86 12.77 -3.38
C ASN A 131 -13.06 14.06 -2.57
N ILE A 132 -12.78 15.21 -3.19
CA ILE A 132 -12.90 16.54 -2.58
C ILE A 132 -14.36 16.92 -2.34
N SER A 133 -15.31 16.35 -3.09
CA SER A 133 -16.74 16.69 -3.01
C SER A 133 -17.50 15.95 -1.89
N SER A 134 -16.80 15.17 -1.07
CA SER A 134 -17.38 14.48 0.09
C SER A 134 -17.32 15.39 1.33
N ASP A 135 -18.38 15.36 2.16
CA ASP A 135 -18.38 16.03 3.47
C ASP A 135 -17.31 15.46 4.41
N GLU A 136 -16.91 14.20 4.20
CA GLU A 136 -15.77 13.57 4.85
C GLU A 136 -14.75 13.14 3.80
N ILE A 137 -13.64 13.88 3.68
CA ILE A 137 -12.55 13.54 2.77
C ILE A 137 -11.83 12.30 3.31
N GLN A 138 -11.71 11.28 2.46
CA GLN A 138 -10.89 10.10 2.70
C GLN A 138 -9.79 10.04 1.64
N PHE A 139 -8.59 9.72 2.09
CA PHE A 139 -7.42 9.53 1.25
C PHE A 139 -7.11 8.04 1.18
N PHE A 140 -7.04 7.53 -0.05
CA PHE A 140 -6.71 6.15 -0.37
C PHE A 140 -5.30 6.12 -0.95
N TYR A 141 -4.37 5.52 -0.21
CA TYR A 141 -2.98 5.37 -0.62
C TYR A 141 -2.72 3.95 -1.11
N SER A 142 -1.88 3.83 -2.15
CA SER A 142 -1.23 2.59 -2.55
C SER A 142 0.25 2.87 -2.80
N ILE A 143 1.11 2.26 -2.01
CA ILE A 143 2.57 2.45 -2.08
C ILE A 143 3.20 1.15 -2.58
N ASP A 144 3.89 1.21 -3.73
CA ASP A 144 4.69 0.09 -4.20
C ASP A 144 5.90 -0.12 -3.26
N LEU A 145 6.00 -1.33 -2.69
CA LEU A 145 7.03 -1.74 -1.75
C LEU A 145 8.29 -2.27 -2.44
N LEU A 146 8.48 -1.99 -3.73
CA LEU A 146 9.68 -2.37 -4.47
C LEU A 146 10.96 -1.99 -3.71
N GLY A 147 11.78 -3.00 -3.40
CA GLY A 147 13.05 -2.83 -2.69
C GLY A 147 12.93 -2.75 -1.15
N ILE A 148 11.71 -2.81 -0.60
CA ILE A 148 11.48 -2.93 0.85
C ILE A 148 11.35 -4.43 1.20
N PRO A 149 12.22 -4.98 2.07
CA PRO A 149 12.12 -6.38 2.46
C PRO A 149 10.82 -6.68 3.22
N ILE A 150 10.04 -7.67 2.78
CA ILE A 150 8.79 -8.05 3.47
C ILE A 150 9.02 -8.45 4.94
N VAL A 151 10.18 -9.04 5.26
CA VAL A 151 10.54 -9.38 6.65
C VAL A 151 10.66 -8.15 7.57
N LEU A 152 10.90 -6.95 7.01
CA LEU A 152 10.87 -5.70 7.76
C LEU A 152 9.46 -5.40 8.25
N LEU A 153 8.46 -5.62 7.38
CA LEU A 153 7.05 -5.36 7.68
C LEU A 153 6.57 -6.25 8.84
N ASN A 154 7.01 -7.52 8.89
CA ASN A 154 6.70 -8.42 10.00
C ASN A 154 7.20 -7.95 11.37
N LYS A 155 8.20 -7.06 11.41
CA LYS A 155 8.75 -6.50 12.66
C LYS A 155 8.28 -5.08 12.93
N THR A 156 7.52 -4.50 12.01
CA THR A 156 7.07 -3.12 12.07
C THR A 156 5.81 -3.03 12.91
N ALA A 157 5.79 -2.12 13.88
CA ALA A 157 4.58 -1.71 14.58
C ALA A 157 4.09 -0.33 14.10
N LYS A 158 5.03 0.52 13.66
CA LYS A 158 4.75 1.90 13.29
C LYS A 158 5.51 2.32 12.02
N ILE A 159 4.86 3.06 11.15
CA ILE A 159 5.43 3.64 9.93
C ILE A 159 5.28 5.15 9.99
N ASN A 160 6.39 5.87 9.88
CA ASN A 160 6.38 7.32 9.65
C ASN A 160 6.51 7.60 8.15
N PHE A 161 5.59 8.41 7.62
CA PHE A 161 5.43 8.75 6.21
C PHE A 161 5.61 10.27 6.03
N ILE A 162 6.60 10.69 5.25
CA ILE A 162 6.83 12.11 4.96
C ILE A 162 6.98 12.30 3.45
N LYS A 163 6.24 13.27 2.88
CA LYS A 163 6.49 13.71 1.50
C LYS A 163 7.58 14.78 1.51
N LYS A 164 8.66 14.54 0.78
CA LYS A 164 9.76 15.49 0.58
C LYS A 164 9.62 16.16 -0.78
N VAL A 165 9.33 17.45 -0.80
CA VAL A 165 9.17 18.25 -2.02
C VAL A 165 10.42 19.08 -2.24
N SER A 166 10.93 19.07 -3.47
CA SER A 166 12.08 19.88 -3.84
C SER A 166 11.63 21.34 -4.07
N ASN A 167 12.16 22.27 -3.28
CA ASN A 167 11.90 23.70 -3.51
C ASN A 167 12.88 24.27 -4.55
N LYS A 168 12.38 25.08 -5.50
CA LYS A 168 13.20 25.87 -6.42
C LYS A 168 13.63 27.14 -5.70
N LYS A 169 14.91 27.24 -5.35
CA LYS A 169 15.53 28.55 -5.11
C LYS A 169 15.94 29.18 -6.44
#